data_AF-X1QIE7-F1
#
_entry.id   AF-X1QIE7-F1
#
_cell.length_a   1.000
_cell.length_b   1.000
_cell.length_c   1.000
_cell.angle_alpha   90.00
_cell.angle_beta   90.00
_cell.angle_gamma   90.00
#
_symmetry.space_group_name_H-M   'P 1'
#
loop_
_entity.id
_entity.type
_entity.pdbx_description
1 polymer ?
#
loop_
_entity_poly.entity_id
_entity_poly.type
_entity_poly.pdbx_seq_one_letter_code
_entity_poly.pdbx_strand_id
1 'polypeptide(L)'
;FMGMKENKEMAYDEDFEVTNVDWIWNGINANLASAGVGCIKAARLLNDPGLAALAQRQLDWIVGANPFNSSTSSGIGFNHPDAFINRSLAPQTPVIPGAVMNGIGGNEEDEPDLKPGSWQTCEYWTPMLFYTMWLTAEING
;
A
#
# COMPACT_ATOMS: atom_id res chain seq x y z
N PHE A 1 -9.20 -35.71 39.78
CA PHE A 1 -7.91 -35.47 40.45
C PHE A 1 -6.84 -35.29 39.39
N MET A 2 -6.03 -34.26 39.60
CA MET A 2 -4.88 -33.75 38.85
C MET A 2 -4.12 -34.76 37.98
N GLY A 3 -3.81 -34.37 36.74
CA GLY A 3 -2.79 -34.99 35.89
C GLY A 3 -2.15 -33.92 35.03
N MET A 4 -1.00 -33.42 35.47
CA MET A 4 -0.14 -32.48 34.74
C MET A 4 0.06 -32.95 33.30
N LYS A 5 -0.18 -32.08 32.32
CA LYS A 5 0.43 -32.21 30.99
C LYS A 5 1.55 -31.20 30.90
N GLU A 6 2.72 -31.73 30.63
CA GLU A 6 4.01 -31.09 30.61
C GLU A 6 4.04 -29.90 29.64
N ASN A 7 4.76 -28.86 30.06
CA ASN A 7 5.22 -27.78 29.19
C ASN A 7 6.06 -28.39 28.06
N LYS A 8 5.53 -28.43 26.84
CA LYS A 8 6.38 -28.54 25.66
C LYS A 8 7.02 -27.18 25.44
N GLU A 9 8.29 -27.08 25.81
CA GLU A 9 9.19 -26.05 25.32
C GLU A 9 9.05 -25.97 23.80
N MET A 10 8.85 -24.75 23.28
CA MET A 10 8.99 -24.49 21.84
C MET A 10 10.45 -24.77 21.49
N ALA A 11 10.70 -25.91 20.85
CA ALA A 11 11.94 -26.14 20.15
C ALA A 11 12.04 -25.07 19.06
N TYR A 12 13.04 -24.20 19.18
CA TYR A 12 13.45 -23.33 18.08
C TYR A 12 14.05 -24.25 17.01
N ASP A 13 13.38 -24.32 15.88
CA ASP A 13 13.87 -25.04 14.71
C ASP A 13 15.02 -24.21 14.10
N GLU A 14 16.26 -24.67 14.27
CA GLU A 14 17.47 -23.99 13.76
C GLU A 14 17.56 -24.04 12.22
N ASP A 15 16.67 -24.80 11.57
CA ASP A 15 16.59 -24.98 10.12
C ASP A 15 15.36 -24.29 9.49
N PHE A 16 14.88 -23.18 10.06
CA PHE A 16 13.90 -22.33 9.37
C PHE A 16 14.55 -21.63 8.18
N GLU A 17 14.72 -22.36 7.07
CA GLU A 17 14.94 -21.73 5.78
C GLU A 17 13.74 -20.82 5.53
N VAL A 18 13.99 -19.51 5.32
CA VAL A 18 13.00 -18.55 4.81
C VAL A 18 12.66 -18.97 3.38
N THR A 19 11.90 -20.05 3.25
CA THR A 19 11.43 -20.63 2.01
C THR A 19 10.18 -19.86 1.65
N ASN A 20 10.37 -18.94 0.70
CA ASN A 20 9.33 -18.20 -0.01
C ASN A 20 8.67 -17.02 0.72
N VAL A 21 9.14 -15.82 0.40
CA VAL A 21 8.44 -14.54 0.69
C VAL A 21 7.38 -14.21 -0.36
N ASP A 22 7.13 -15.09 -1.34
CA ASP A 22 6.15 -14.90 -2.41
C ASP A 22 4.72 -14.61 -1.90
N TRP A 23 4.40 -15.01 -0.67
CA TRP A 23 3.11 -14.71 -0.04
C TRP A 23 3.00 -13.28 0.51
N ILE A 24 4.14 -12.62 0.78
CA ILE A 24 4.21 -11.25 1.28
C ILE A 24 4.33 -10.30 0.10
N TRP A 25 3.20 -9.98 -0.51
CA TRP A 25 3.08 -8.86 -1.42
C TRP A 25 2.04 -7.88 -0.92
N ASN A 26 2.27 -6.60 -1.20
CA ASN A 26 1.36 -5.51 -0.90
C ASN A 26 1.14 -4.69 -2.18
N GLY A 27 0.09 -3.87 -2.17
CA GLY A 27 -0.08 -2.81 -3.14
C GLY A 27 1.12 -1.87 -3.19
N ILE A 28 1.27 -1.19 -4.33
CA ILE A 28 2.50 -0.46 -4.67
C ILE A 28 2.41 1.05 -4.47
N ASN A 29 1.45 1.58 -3.71
CA ASN A 29 1.25 3.04 -3.60
C ASN A 29 2.50 3.79 -3.11
N ALA A 30 3.25 3.23 -2.17
CA ALA A 30 4.50 3.83 -1.68
C ALA A 30 5.57 3.86 -2.77
N ASN A 31 5.68 2.80 -3.57
CA ASN A 31 6.61 2.71 -4.69
C ASN A 31 6.25 3.72 -5.78
N LEU A 32 4.97 3.81 -6.16
CA LEU A 32 4.47 4.81 -7.12
C LEU A 32 4.74 6.23 -6.64
N ALA A 33 4.36 6.55 -5.40
CA ALA A 33 4.48 7.90 -4.88
C ALA A 33 5.95 8.32 -4.69
N SER A 34 6.81 7.44 -4.19
CA SER A 34 8.25 7.72 -4.05
C SER A 34 8.95 7.86 -5.40
N ALA A 35 8.61 7.03 -6.39
CA ALA A 35 9.10 7.18 -7.77
C ALA A 35 8.62 8.51 -8.38
N GLY A 36 7.38 8.92 -8.11
CA GLY A 36 6.85 10.22 -8.51
C GLY A 36 7.64 11.39 -7.91
N VAL A 37 8.03 11.30 -6.63
CA VAL A 37 8.90 12.30 -5.98
C VAL A 37 10.25 12.38 -6.71
N GLY A 38 10.84 11.24 -7.06
CA GLY A 38 12.06 11.21 -7.88
C GLY A 38 11.87 11.88 -9.23
N CYS A 39 10.78 11.56 -9.93
CA CYS A 39 10.44 12.13 -11.23
C CYS A 39 10.29 13.66 -11.20
N ILE A 40 9.53 14.21 -10.25
CA ILE A 40 9.31 15.66 -10.17
C ILE A 40 10.58 16.42 -9.78
N LYS A 41 11.44 15.83 -8.93
CA LYS A 41 12.74 16.42 -8.60
C LYS A 41 13.69 16.39 -9.81
N ALA A 42 13.75 15.27 -10.52
CA ALA A 42 14.54 15.15 -11.74
C ALA A 42 14.02 16.10 -12.84
N ALA A 43 12.69 16.24 -12.99
CA ALA A 43 12.07 17.17 -13.92
C ALA A 43 12.57 18.61 -13.72
N ARG A 44 12.67 19.08 -12.47
CA ARG A 44 13.18 20.41 -12.14
C ARG A 44 14.67 20.57 -12.48
N LEU A 45 15.49 19.56 -12.21
CA LEU A 45 16.93 19.60 -12.48
C LEU A 45 17.27 19.54 -13.96
N LEU A 46 16.50 18.74 -14.71
CA LEU A 46 16.72 18.49 -16.15
C LEU A 46 15.87 19.41 -17.04
N ASN A 47 14.97 20.20 -16.46
CA ASN A 47 13.96 20.99 -17.16
C ASN A 47 13.12 20.16 -18.13
N ASP A 48 12.72 18.96 -17.69
CA ASP A 48 11.98 17.97 -18.49
C ASP A 48 10.50 17.90 -18.05
N PRO A 49 9.56 18.49 -18.83
CA PRO A 49 8.14 18.45 -18.50
C PRO A 49 7.54 17.03 -18.61
N GLY A 50 8.18 16.11 -19.35
CA GLY A 50 7.75 14.72 -19.46
C GLY A 50 7.87 13.97 -18.13
N LEU A 51 8.93 14.25 -17.36
CA LEU A 51 9.13 13.69 -16.03
C LEU A 51 8.13 14.28 -15.01
N ALA A 52 7.81 15.57 -15.12
CA ALA A 52 6.76 16.19 -14.29
C ALA A 52 5.40 15.55 -14.56
N ALA A 53 5.06 15.34 -15.84
CA ALA A 53 3.83 14.64 -16.22
C ALA A 53 3.82 13.18 -15.74
N LEU A 54 4.97 12.50 -15.74
CA LEU A 54 5.07 11.14 -15.20
C LEU A 54 4.85 11.10 -13.69
N ALA A 55 5.37 12.08 -12.95
CA ALA A 55 5.12 12.23 -11.51
C ALA A 55 3.64 12.43 -11.21
N GLN A 56 2.96 13.30 -11.97
CA GLN A 56 1.52 13.51 -11.85
C GLN A 56 0.74 12.21 -12.08
N ARG A 57 1.09 11.43 -13.12
CA ARG A 57 0.44 10.14 -13.38
C ARG A 57 0.57 9.14 -12.23
N GLN A 58 1.65 9.20 -11.44
CA GLN A 58 1.78 8.35 -10.24
C GLN A 58 0.73 8.73 -9.19
N LEU A 59 0.49 10.03 -8.98
CA LEU A 59 -0.54 10.51 -8.07
C LEU A 59 -1.94 10.19 -8.61
N ASP A 60 -2.16 10.41 -9.91
CA ASP A 60 -3.44 10.14 -10.58
C ASP A 60 -3.89 8.68 -10.37
N TRP A 61 -2.97 7.72 -10.48
CA TRP A 61 -3.24 6.31 -10.21
C TRP A 61 -3.81 6.08 -8.80
N ILE A 62 -3.17 6.69 -7.78
CA ILE A 62 -3.56 6.56 -6.36
C ILE A 62 -4.96 7.11 -6.13
N VAL A 63 -5.31 8.23 -6.79
CA VAL A 63 -6.59 8.94 -6.60
C VAL A 63 -7.69 8.53 -7.57
N GLY A 64 -7.47 7.51 -8.42
CA GLY A 64 -8.53 6.84 -9.16
C GLY A 64 -8.35 6.71 -10.67
N ALA A 65 -7.30 7.28 -11.26
CA ALA A 65 -6.97 7.08 -12.68
C ALA A 65 -6.27 5.72 -12.90
N ASN A 66 -6.99 4.65 -12.59
CA ASN A 66 -6.57 3.26 -12.71
C ASN A 66 -7.72 2.43 -13.31
N PRO A 67 -7.48 1.17 -13.74
CA PRO A 67 -8.50 0.34 -14.39
C PRO A 67 -9.77 0.10 -13.57
N PHE A 68 -9.69 0.25 -12.25
CA PHE A 68 -10.81 0.07 -11.32
C PHE A 68 -11.59 1.35 -11.07
N ASN A 69 -11.13 2.49 -11.61
CA ASN A 69 -11.75 3.80 -11.39
C ASN A 69 -11.98 4.07 -9.90
N SER A 70 -10.99 3.73 -9.07
CA SER A 70 -11.09 3.60 -7.62
C SER A 70 -9.96 4.34 -6.92
N SER A 71 -10.30 5.30 -6.06
CA SER A 71 -9.30 5.96 -5.21
C SER A 71 -8.93 5.11 -4.01
N THR A 72 -7.63 4.89 -3.84
CA THR A 72 -7.03 4.18 -2.70
C THR A 72 -6.64 5.11 -1.53
N SER A 73 -7.08 6.37 -1.61
CA SER A 73 -7.00 7.36 -0.53
C SER A 73 -8.39 7.67 0.01
N SER A 74 -8.65 7.30 1.26
CA SER A 74 -9.98 7.38 1.87
C SER A 74 -10.46 8.82 1.98
N GLY A 75 -11.62 9.13 1.40
CA GLY A 75 -12.21 10.48 1.42
C GLY A 75 -11.65 11.44 0.37
N ILE A 76 -10.76 10.99 -0.52
CA ILE A 76 -10.25 11.77 -1.65
C ILE A 76 -10.61 11.04 -2.96
N GLY A 77 -11.44 11.64 -3.81
CA GLY A 77 -11.91 10.98 -5.04
C GLY A 77 -13.20 10.18 -4.79
N PHE A 78 -13.35 9.05 -5.48
CA PHE A 78 -14.57 8.22 -5.43
C PHE A 78 -14.26 6.72 -5.59
N ASN A 79 -15.28 5.88 -5.41
CA ASN A 79 -15.20 4.41 -5.47
C ASN A 79 -14.12 3.79 -4.59
N HIS A 80 -14.02 4.22 -3.32
CA HIS A 80 -13.08 3.63 -2.38
C HIS A 80 -13.35 2.13 -2.19
N PRO A 81 -12.31 1.27 -2.26
CA PRO A 81 -12.49 -0.15 -1.99
C PRO A 81 -12.77 -0.38 -0.50
N ASP A 82 -13.40 -1.51 -0.18
CA ASP A 82 -13.64 -1.88 1.22
C ASP A 82 -12.31 -1.93 1.99
N ALA A 83 -12.26 -1.23 3.13
CA ALA A 83 -11.06 -1.22 3.96
C ALA A 83 -10.84 -2.58 4.61
N PHE A 84 -9.57 -2.96 4.77
CA PHE A 84 -9.22 -4.15 5.56
C PHE A 84 -9.58 -3.94 7.04
N ILE A 85 -10.27 -4.93 7.63
CA ILE A 85 -10.63 -4.93 9.04
C ILE A 85 -9.83 -6.02 9.77
N ASN A 86 -8.83 -5.59 10.54
CA ASN A 86 -8.07 -6.48 11.41
C ASN A 86 -8.92 -6.87 12.63
N ARG A 87 -9.32 -8.14 12.70
CA ARG A 87 -10.17 -8.68 13.79
C ARG A 87 -9.44 -8.87 15.11
N SER A 88 -8.11 -8.78 15.10
CA SER A 88 -7.28 -8.89 16.31
C SER A 88 -7.14 -7.57 17.07
N LEU A 89 -7.55 -6.44 16.46
CA LEU A 89 -7.54 -5.12 17.10
C LEU A 89 -8.93 -4.79 17.67
N ALA A 90 -8.97 -4.26 18.90
CA ALA A 90 -10.18 -3.78 19.56
C ALA A 90 -9.93 -2.39 20.20
N PRO A 91 -10.64 -1.33 19.77
CA PRO A 91 -11.62 -1.30 18.68
C PRO A 91 -10.97 -1.57 17.32
N GLN A 92 -11.78 -2.03 16.35
CA GLN A 92 -11.35 -2.18 14.97
C GLN A 92 -10.93 -0.81 14.39
N THR A 93 -10.00 -0.83 13.44
CA THR A 93 -9.54 0.37 12.75
C THR A 93 -10.74 1.06 12.09
N PRO A 94 -11.05 2.32 12.44
CA PRO A 94 -12.14 3.05 11.82
C PRO A 94 -11.77 3.46 10.38
N VAL A 95 -12.74 3.99 9.64
CA VAL A 95 -12.41 4.76 8.43
C VAL A 95 -11.65 6.01 8.85
N ILE A 96 -10.46 6.21 8.28
CA ILE A 96 -9.59 7.36 8.56
C ILE A 96 -9.58 8.24 7.30
N PRO A 97 -10.24 9.42 7.31
CA PRO A 97 -10.17 10.35 6.19
C PRO A 97 -8.73 10.77 5.91
N GLY A 98 -8.33 10.75 4.64
CA GLY A 98 -6.98 11.03 4.17
C GLY A 98 -5.99 9.86 4.31
N ALA A 99 -6.36 8.74 4.93
CA ALA A 99 -5.48 7.57 4.98
C ALA A 99 -5.34 6.92 3.60
N VAL A 100 -4.13 6.47 3.30
CA VAL A 100 -3.80 5.82 2.02
C VAL A 100 -3.61 4.33 2.28
N MET A 101 -4.31 3.52 1.50
CA MET A 101 -4.21 2.07 1.54
C MET A 101 -2.92 1.59 0.84
N ASN A 102 -2.54 0.34 1.04
CA ASN A 102 -1.44 -0.30 0.32
C ASN A 102 -1.54 -0.12 -1.20
N GLY A 103 -2.76 -0.19 -1.75
CA GLY A 103 -3.04 0.12 -3.14
C GLY A 103 -3.15 -1.11 -4.03
N ILE A 104 -3.19 -0.88 -5.33
CA ILE A 104 -3.31 -1.94 -6.34
C ILE A 104 -1.95 -2.64 -6.48
N GLY A 105 -1.94 -3.97 -6.56
CA GLY A 105 -0.74 -4.77 -6.85
C GLY A 105 -0.82 -5.44 -8.22
N GLY A 106 -0.04 -6.50 -8.41
CA GLY A 106 -0.11 -7.37 -9.60
C GLY A 106 -0.61 -8.76 -9.24
N ASN A 107 -1.32 -9.42 -10.16
CA ASN A 107 -1.64 -10.84 -10.06
C ASN A 107 -0.56 -11.71 -10.74
N GLU A 108 -0.78 -13.04 -10.77
CA GLU A 108 0.13 -14.00 -11.40
C GLU A 108 0.27 -13.81 -12.93
N GLU A 109 -0.65 -13.09 -13.55
CA GLU A 109 -0.68 -12.77 -14.98
C GLU A 109 -0.07 -11.38 -15.29
N ASP A 110 0.54 -10.72 -14.29
CA ASP A 110 1.10 -9.36 -14.38
C ASP A 110 0.03 -8.28 -14.71
N GLU A 111 -1.21 -8.51 -14.27
CA GLU A 111 -2.29 -7.55 -14.41
C GLU A 111 -2.57 -6.82 -13.08
N PRO A 112 -3.06 -5.56 -13.12
CA PRO A 112 -3.46 -4.84 -11.92
C PRO A 112 -4.50 -5.63 -11.11
N ASP A 113 -4.25 -5.80 -9.81
CA ASP A 113 -5.09 -6.57 -8.90
C ASP A 113 -5.47 -5.74 -7.67
N LEU A 114 -6.77 -5.55 -7.48
CA LEU A 114 -7.36 -4.86 -6.34
C LEU A 114 -8.23 -5.87 -5.57
N LYS A 115 -7.93 -6.08 -4.28
CA LYS A 115 -8.65 -7.03 -3.42
C LYS A 115 -9.39 -6.28 -2.31
N PRO A 116 -10.61 -5.77 -2.55
CA PRO A 116 -11.40 -5.10 -1.53
C PRO A 116 -11.47 -5.91 -0.23
N GLY A 117 -11.21 -5.26 0.90
CA GLY A 117 -11.22 -5.85 2.23
C GLY A 117 -10.00 -6.73 2.57
N SER A 118 -9.04 -6.90 1.66
CA SER A 118 -7.80 -7.65 1.92
C SER A 118 -6.68 -6.72 2.41
N TRP A 119 -5.80 -7.25 3.27
CA TRP A 119 -4.70 -6.46 3.82
C TRP A 119 -3.67 -6.08 2.76
N GLN A 120 -3.44 -6.94 1.78
CA GLN A 120 -2.48 -6.71 0.70
C GLN A 120 -2.75 -5.40 -0.04
N THR A 121 -4.03 -5.07 -0.31
CA THR A 121 -4.37 -3.87 -1.10
C THR A 121 -5.08 -2.78 -0.31
N CYS A 122 -5.82 -3.13 0.75
CA CYS A 122 -6.78 -2.24 1.41
C CYS A 122 -6.49 -1.98 2.90
N GLU A 123 -5.35 -2.44 3.42
CA GLU A 123 -4.88 -1.99 4.73
C GLU A 123 -4.27 -0.59 4.64
N TYR A 124 -4.55 0.26 5.62
CA TYR A 124 -3.87 1.54 5.77
C TYR A 124 -2.46 1.33 6.28
N TRP A 125 -1.49 1.93 5.60
CA TRP A 125 -0.11 1.82 6.02
C TRP A 125 0.65 3.13 5.85
N THR A 126 1.41 3.49 6.88
CA THR A 126 2.03 4.81 7.01
C THR A 126 2.96 5.19 5.84
N PRO A 127 3.78 4.28 5.26
CA PRO A 127 4.60 4.60 4.09
C PRO A 127 3.77 5.09 2.90
N MET A 128 2.60 4.47 2.66
CA MET A 128 1.70 4.82 1.56
C MET A 128 1.21 6.26 1.71
N LEU A 129 0.82 6.63 2.92
CA LEU A 129 0.40 7.98 3.26
C LEU A 129 1.53 8.99 3.10
N PHE A 130 2.70 8.75 3.72
CA PHE A 130 3.78 9.73 3.74
C PHE A 130 4.32 10.05 2.34
N TYR A 131 4.53 9.03 1.50
CA TYR A 131 5.00 9.29 0.14
C TYR A 131 3.93 9.99 -0.72
N THR A 132 2.66 9.65 -0.55
CA THR A 132 1.56 10.33 -1.27
C THR A 132 1.48 11.81 -0.88
N MET A 133 1.61 12.11 0.42
CA MET A 133 1.67 13.49 0.92
C MET A 133 2.90 14.23 0.38
N TRP A 134 4.07 13.58 0.38
CA TRP A 134 5.29 14.17 -0.15
C TRP A 134 5.17 14.47 -1.65
N LEU A 135 4.70 13.50 -2.44
CA LEU A 135 4.48 13.71 -3.88
C LEU A 135 3.51 14.86 -4.14
N THR A 136 2.40 14.91 -3.39
CA THR A 136 1.41 15.99 -3.52
C THR A 136 2.02 17.35 -3.21
N ALA A 137 2.87 17.45 -2.18
CA ALA A 137 3.58 18.69 -1.87
C ALA A 137 4.57 19.09 -2.97
N GLU A 138 5.28 18.12 -3.56
CA GLU A 138 6.26 18.38 -4.60
C GLU A 138 5.61 18.77 -5.94
N ILE A 139 4.42 18.26 -6.26
CA ILE A 139 3.70 18.63 -7.49
C ILE A 139 3.13 20.06 -7.40
N ASN A 140 2.68 20.48 -6.21
CA ASN A 140 2.05 21.78 -6.00
C ASN A 140 3.03 22.94 -5.72
N GLY A 141 4.31 22.64 -5.45
CA GLY A 141 5.36 23.62 -5.13
C GLY A 141 6.19 24.05 -6.34
#